data_AF-A0A382CCA0-F1
#
_entry.id   AF-A0A382CCA0-F1
#
_cell.length_a   1.000
_cell.length_b   1.000
_cell.length_c   1.000
_cell.angle_alpha   90.00
_cell.angle_beta   90.00
_cell.angle_gamma   90.00
#
_symmetry.space_group_name_H-M   'P 1'
#
loop_
_entity.id
_entity.type
_entity.pdbx_description
1 polymer ?
#
loop_
_entity_poly.entity_id
_entity_poly.type
_entity_poly.pdbx_seq_one_letter_code
_entity_poly.pdbx_strand_id
1 'polypeptide(L)'
;VIYIREAHPIDGWDVNSPNRITDPKTTEERCQVAAECQQAMQYGIRTYVDEIHDPVMKAYAAWPERLYLIDLKGKVVYASGLGPWGFKPEELQQAIDGLLAGSTLVTGNHD
;
A
#
# COMPACT_ATOMS: atom_id res chain seq x y z
N VAL A 1 -1.74 5.67 -1.84
CA VAL A 1 -1.10 4.93 -0.72
C VAL A 1 -2.15 4.73 0.37
N ILE A 2 -2.14 3.60 1.07
CA ILE A 2 -2.93 3.38 2.28
C ILE A 2 -1.94 3.21 3.43
N TYR A 3 -1.96 4.13 4.40
CA TYR A 3 -1.16 4.05 5.61
C TYR A 3 -1.76 3.00 6.55
N ILE A 4 -0.95 2.04 6.98
CA ILE A 4 -1.35 0.94 7.87
C ILE A 4 -0.53 0.97 9.16
N ARG A 5 -0.83 0.06 10.08
CA ARG A 5 -0.12 -0.12 11.35
C ARG A 5 1.41 -0.17 11.19
N GLU A 6 2.12 0.43 12.15
CA GLU A 6 3.58 0.44 12.19
C GLU A 6 4.19 -0.96 12.13
N ALA A 7 5.20 -1.13 11.30
CA ALA A 7 5.98 -2.37 11.25
C ALA A 7 6.90 -2.52 12.47
N HIS A 8 7.43 -1.39 12.98
CA HIS A 8 8.47 -1.36 14.00
C HIS A 8 8.20 -0.30 15.08
N PRO A 9 7.09 -0.41 15.83
CA PRO A 9 6.74 0.61 16.80
C PRO A 9 7.67 0.61 18.02
N ILE A 10 7.82 1.75 18.71
CA ILE A 10 8.63 1.90 19.93
C ILE A 10 8.18 0.95 21.04
N ASP A 11 6.86 0.79 21.20
CA ASP A 11 6.21 -0.09 22.18
C ASP A 11 6.15 -1.57 21.74
N GLY A 12 6.81 -1.91 20.62
CA GLY A 12 7.01 -3.28 20.15
C GLY A 12 8.40 -3.84 20.43
N TRP A 13 8.75 -4.95 19.75
CA TRP A 13 10.09 -5.53 19.80
C TRP A 13 11.12 -4.55 19.24
N ASP A 14 12.25 -4.39 19.94
CA ASP A 14 13.32 -3.52 19.47
C ASP A 14 14.09 -4.15 18.31
N VAL A 15 13.96 -3.54 17.14
CA VAL A 15 14.66 -3.93 15.91
C VAL A 15 15.86 -3.02 15.61
N ASN A 16 16.25 -2.14 16.53
CA ASN A 16 17.34 -1.16 16.38
C ASN A 16 17.19 -0.27 15.13
N SER A 17 15.96 0.17 14.86
CA SER A 17 15.67 1.13 13.78
C SER A 17 15.70 2.56 14.33
N PRO A 18 16.33 3.53 13.62
CA PRO A 18 16.48 4.90 14.10
C PRO A 18 15.18 5.72 14.05
N ASN A 19 14.17 5.30 13.28
CA ASN A 19 12.94 6.06 13.00
C ASN A 19 11.69 5.36 13.55
N ARG A 20 11.79 4.80 14.76
CA ARG A 20 10.64 4.16 15.41
C ARG A 20 9.72 5.24 15.98
N ILE A 21 8.42 5.01 15.87
CA ILE A 21 7.37 5.82 16.49
C ILE A 21 6.45 4.91 17.29
N THR A 22 5.69 5.45 18.24
CA THR A 22 4.71 4.65 19.02
C THR A 22 3.59 4.17 18.10
N ASP A 23 3.13 2.93 18.26
CA ASP A 23 2.00 2.42 17.47
C ASP A 23 0.71 3.20 17.83
N PRO A 24 0.08 3.90 16.87
CA PRO A 24 -1.14 4.67 17.14
C PRO A 24 -2.25 3.82 17.76
N LYS A 25 -2.93 4.36 18.78
CA LYS A 25 -4.03 3.71 19.50
C LYS A 25 -5.40 4.28 19.14
N THR A 26 -5.43 5.43 18.49
CA THR A 26 -6.65 6.08 17.99
C THR A 26 -6.55 6.39 16.50
N THR A 27 -7.71 6.61 15.85
CA THR A 27 -7.77 7.03 14.43
C THR A 27 -7.09 8.38 14.25
N GLU A 28 -7.28 9.30 15.20
CA GLU A 28 -6.70 10.64 15.19
C GLU A 28 -5.16 10.58 15.23
N GLU A 29 -4.60 9.76 16.13
CA GLU A 29 -3.15 9.54 16.21
C GLU A 29 -2.61 8.93 14.91
N ARG A 30 -3.31 7.95 14.34
CA ARG A 30 -2.88 7.32 13.09
C ARG A 30 -2.92 8.29 11.91
N CYS A 31 -3.93 9.16 11.86
CA CYS A 31 -4.01 10.22 10.86
C CYS A 31 -2.86 11.23 11.00
N GLN A 32 -2.50 11.61 12.22
CA GLN A 32 -1.38 12.51 12.48
C GLN A 32 -0.07 11.92 11.98
N VAL A 33 0.22 10.68 12.35
CA VAL A 33 1.42 9.95 11.92
C VAL A 33 1.46 9.78 10.39
N ALA A 34 0.33 9.40 9.78
CA ALA A 34 0.24 9.25 8.33
C ALA A 34 0.51 10.58 7.60
N ALA A 35 0.05 11.70 8.15
CA ALA A 35 0.31 13.03 7.60
C ALA A 35 1.80 13.41 7.70
N GLU A 36 2.45 13.13 8.82
CA GLU A 36 3.90 13.33 8.99
C GLU A 36 4.71 12.49 8.00
N CYS A 37 4.36 11.21 7.84
CA CYS A 37 4.96 10.32 6.86
C CYS A 37 4.78 10.84 5.42
N GLN A 38 3.57 11.28 5.06
CA GLN A 38 3.29 11.86 3.74
C GLN A 38 4.12 13.12 3.48
N GLN A 39 4.25 14.01 4.48
CA GLN A 39 5.05 15.23 4.38
C GLN A 39 6.54 14.94 4.25
N ALA A 40 7.05 13.93 4.96
CA ALA A 40 8.45 13.54 4.93
C ALA A 40 8.84 12.87 3.60
N MET A 41 7.99 11.97 3.08
CA MET A 41 8.33 11.18 1.88
C MET A 41 8.06 11.91 0.57
N GLN A 42 7.12 12.87 0.54
CA GLN A 42 6.81 13.70 -0.62
C GLN A 42 6.54 12.92 -1.93
N TYR A 43 5.99 11.72 -1.85
CA TYR A 43 5.79 10.84 -3.01
C TYR A 43 4.70 11.30 -4.00
N GLY A 44 4.00 12.42 -3.74
CA GLY A 44 3.04 13.01 -4.70
C GLY A 44 1.74 12.21 -4.93
N ILE A 45 1.53 11.12 -4.21
CA ILE A 45 0.35 10.26 -4.28
C ILE A 45 -0.57 10.59 -3.09
N ARG A 46 -1.89 10.60 -3.31
CA ARG A 46 -2.85 10.74 -2.21
C ARG A 46 -2.72 9.57 -1.22
N THR A 47 -2.70 9.91 0.05
CA THR A 47 -2.64 8.96 1.16
C THR A 47 -3.99 8.87 1.83
N TYR A 48 -4.45 7.64 2.00
CA TYR A 48 -5.57 7.27 2.85
C TYR A 48 -5.02 6.57 4.08
N VAL A 49 -5.81 6.49 5.15
CA VAL A 49 -5.40 5.88 6.42
C VAL A 49 -6.34 4.72 6.72
N ASP A 50 -5.78 3.54 7.00
CA ASP A 50 -6.57 2.38 7.41
C ASP A 50 -7.15 2.61 8.81
N GLU A 51 -8.37 2.14 9.04
CA GLU A 51 -9.04 2.29 10.34
C GLU A 51 -8.24 1.59 11.45
N ILE A 52 -8.35 2.08 12.68
CA ILE A 52 -7.50 1.68 13.81
C ILE A 52 -7.47 0.17 14.11
N HIS A 53 -8.48 -0.59 13.68
CA HIS A 53 -8.57 -2.05 13.84
C HIS A 53 -8.06 -2.85 12.63
N ASP A 54 -7.43 -2.16 11.68
CA ASP A 54 -6.71 -2.69 10.52
C ASP A 54 -7.55 -3.52 9.54
N PRO A 55 -8.79 -3.12 9.16
CA PRO A 55 -9.61 -3.90 8.24
C PRO A 55 -8.97 -4.02 6.85
N VAL A 56 -8.36 -2.97 6.31
CA VAL A 56 -7.74 -3.02 4.98
C VAL A 56 -6.45 -3.84 5.01
N MET A 57 -5.59 -3.61 6.00
CA MET A 57 -4.36 -4.38 6.17
C MET A 57 -4.64 -5.87 6.28
N LYS A 58 -5.68 -6.28 7.03
CA LYS A 58 -6.09 -7.69 7.16
C LYS A 58 -6.65 -8.23 5.85
N ALA A 59 -7.56 -7.49 5.20
CA ALA A 59 -8.19 -7.93 3.95
C ALA A 59 -7.17 -8.14 2.82
N TYR A 60 -6.09 -7.35 2.81
CA TYR A 60 -5.04 -7.41 1.79
C TYR A 60 -3.74 -8.06 2.29
N ALA A 61 -3.71 -8.63 3.51
CA ALA A 61 -2.51 -9.18 4.13
C ALA A 61 -1.27 -8.28 3.87
N ALA A 62 -1.42 -6.99 4.16
CA ALA A 62 -0.56 -5.94 3.62
C ALA A 62 0.62 -5.59 4.54
N TRP A 63 0.69 -6.17 5.73
CA TRP A 63 1.78 -5.94 6.67
C TRP A 63 3.05 -6.74 6.27
N PRO A 64 4.26 -6.17 6.38
CA PRO A 64 4.55 -4.79 6.79
C PRO A 64 4.31 -3.77 5.67
N GLU A 65 4.41 -4.20 4.42
CA GLU A 65 4.11 -3.42 3.22
C GLU A 65 3.72 -4.35 2.06
N ARG A 66 2.92 -3.83 1.11
CA ARG A 66 2.49 -4.62 -0.06
C ARG A 66 2.03 -3.74 -1.22
N LEU A 67 2.26 -4.21 -2.45
CA LEU A 67 1.77 -3.58 -3.68
C LEU A 67 0.63 -4.41 -4.27
N TYR A 68 -0.39 -3.72 -4.76
CA TYR A 68 -1.53 -4.32 -5.45
C TYR A 68 -1.86 -3.52 -6.71
N LEU A 69 -2.29 -4.23 -7.76
CA LEU A 69 -2.94 -3.63 -8.93
C LEU A 69 -4.36 -4.18 -9.03
N ILE A 70 -5.33 -3.27 -9.06
CA ILE A 70 -6.75 -3.58 -9.22
C ILE A 70 -7.17 -3.03 -10.59
N ASP A 71 -7.78 -3.86 -11.42
CA ASP A 71 -8.28 -3.45 -12.73
C ASP A 71 -9.57 -2.64 -12.64
N LEU A 72 -10.05 -2.11 -13.78
CA LEU A 72 -11.27 -1.31 -13.86
C LEU A 72 -12.56 -2.09 -13.51
N LYS A 73 -12.50 -3.42 -13.44
CA LYS A 73 -13.62 -4.29 -13.03
C LYS A 73 -13.53 -4.63 -11.54
N GLY A 74 -12.58 -4.06 -10.80
CA GLY A 74 -12.38 -4.30 -9.37
C GLY A 74 -11.66 -5.60 -9.06
N LYS A 75 -11.01 -6.24 -10.05
CA LYS A 75 -10.26 -7.48 -9.83
C LYS A 75 -8.81 -7.17 -9.49
N VAL A 76 -8.28 -7.83 -8.46
CA VAL A 76 -6.84 -7.87 -8.21
C VAL A 76 -6.16 -8.64 -9.34
N VAL A 77 -5.37 -7.92 -10.15
CA VAL A 77 -4.61 -8.48 -11.27
C VAL A 77 -3.11 -8.61 -10.97
N TYR A 78 -2.65 -7.96 -9.91
CA TYR A 78 -1.32 -8.18 -9.34
C TYR A 78 -1.35 -7.96 -7.84
N ALA A 79 -0.61 -8.81 -7.12
CA ALA A 79 -0.32 -8.68 -5.71
C ALA A 79 1.15 -9.04 -5.52
N SER A 80 1.92 -8.15 -4.90
CA SER A 80 3.32 -8.43 -4.62
C SER A 80 3.48 -9.56 -3.60
N GLY A 81 4.71 -10.08 -3.52
CA GLY A 81 5.12 -10.93 -2.39
C GLY A 81 5.05 -10.17 -1.06
N LEU A 82 5.25 -10.90 0.04
CA LEU A 82 5.28 -10.32 1.40
C LEU A 82 6.48 -9.38 1.57
N GLY A 83 6.23 -8.18 2.10
CA GLY A 83 7.27 -7.22 2.41
C GLY A 83 8.21 -7.65 3.56
N PRO A 84 9.42 -7.07 3.64
CA PRO A 84 9.97 -6.12 2.68
C PRO A 84 10.48 -6.79 1.39
N TRP A 85 10.87 -8.06 1.43
CA TRP A 85 11.54 -8.72 0.29
C TRP A 85 10.70 -8.85 -0.98
N GLY A 86 9.38 -8.92 -0.82
CA GLY A 86 8.42 -8.98 -1.93
C GLY A 86 7.99 -7.62 -2.47
N PHE A 87 8.38 -6.51 -1.83
CA PHE A 87 8.04 -5.16 -2.30
C PHE A 87 8.94 -4.79 -3.48
N LYS A 88 8.43 -4.99 -4.70
CA LYS A 88 9.17 -4.79 -5.94
C LYS A 88 8.39 -3.90 -6.91
N PRO A 89 8.66 -2.58 -6.91
CA PRO A 89 7.99 -1.63 -7.81
C PRO A 89 8.14 -1.98 -9.30
N GLU A 90 9.24 -2.61 -9.70
CA GLU A 90 9.48 -3.01 -11.08
C GLU A 90 8.50 -4.09 -11.56
N GLU A 91 8.15 -5.04 -10.68
CA GLU A 91 7.14 -6.07 -10.99
C GLU A 91 5.74 -5.46 -11.11
N LEU A 92 5.44 -4.44 -10.29
CA LEU A 92 4.19 -3.68 -10.42
C LEU A 92 4.13 -2.91 -11.74
N GLN A 93 5.23 -2.27 -12.17
CA GLN A 93 5.30 -1.58 -13.46
C GLN A 93 5.02 -2.55 -14.62
N GLN A 94 5.64 -3.73 -14.62
CA GLN A 94 5.39 -4.77 -15.62
C GLN A 94 3.92 -5.21 -15.64
N ALA A 95 3.29 -5.34 -14.47
CA ALA A 95 1.87 -5.67 -14.38
C ALA A 95 0.96 -4.57 -14.94
N ILE A 96 1.30 -3.29 -14.71
CA ILE A 96 0.59 -2.14 -15.29
C ILE A 96 0.72 -2.16 -16.82
N ASP A 97 1.93 -2.33 -17.35
CA ASP A 97 2.18 -2.36 -18.80
C ASP A 97 1.42 -3.51 -19.47
N GLY A 98 1.41 -4.69 -18.84
CA GLY A 98 0.64 -5.84 -19.30
C GLY A 98 -0.87 -5.60 -19.30
N LEU A 99 -1.41 -4.95 -18.25
CA LEU A 99 -2.83 -4.62 -18.17
C LEU A 99 -3.25 -3.63 -19.26
N LEU A 100 -2.42 -2.62 -19.54
CA LEU A 100 -2.68 -1.61 -20.56
C LEU A 100 -2.59 -2.21 -21.97
N ALA A 101 -1.59 -3.04 -22.24
CA ALA A 101 -1.46 -3.73 -23.53
C ALA A 101 -2.67 -4.65 -23.81
N GLY A 102 -3.14 -5.39 -22.81
CA GLY A 102 -4.32 -6.27 -22.92
C GLY A 102 -5.65 -5.52 -23.09
N SER A 103 -5.74 -4.28 -22.62
CA SER A 103 -6.95 -3.44 -22.74
C SER A 103 -7.12 -2.81 -24.12
N THR A 104 -6.06 -2.77 -24.94
CA THR A 104 -6.06 -2.08 -26.25
C THR A 104 -6.67 -2.92 -27.39
N LEU A 105 -7.05 -4.18 -27.14
CA LEU A 105 -7.59 -5.10 -28.17
C LEU A 105 -9.14 -5.09 -28.32
N VAL A 106 -9.86 -4.21 -27.63
CA VAL A 106 -11.33 -4.07 -27.77
C VAL A 106 -11.70 -2.66 -28.24
N THR A 107 -11.26 -2.30 -29.44
CA THR A 107 -11.97 -1.32 -30.28
C THR A 107 -12.54 -2.07 -31.47
N GLY A 108 -13.52 -2.93 -31.21
CA GLY A 108 -14.29 -3.62 -32.24
C GLY A 108 -15.48 -2.76 -32.64
N ASN A 109 -15.43 -2.24 -33.87
CA ASN A 109 -16.50 -1.55 -34.57
C ASN A 109 -17.86 -2.25 -34.36
N HIS A 110 -18.89 -1.46 -34.06
CA HIS A 110 -20.27 -1.88 -34.27
C HIS A 110 -20.74 -1.17 -35.55
N ASP A 111 -20.84 -1.95 -36.63
CA ASP A 111 -21.72 -1.66 -37.76
C ASP A 111 -23.15 -2.13 -37.43
#